data_AF-A0A2H9MHZ9-F1
#
_entry.id   AF-A0A2H9MHZ9-F1
#
_cell.length_a   1.000
_cell.length_b   1.000
_cell.length_c   1.000
_cell.angle_alpha   90.00
_cell.angle_beta   90.00
_cell.angle_gamma   90.00
#
_symmetry.space_group_name_H-M   'P 1'
#
loop_
_entity.id
_entity.type
_entity.pdbx_description
1 polymer ?
#
loop_
_entity_poly.entity_id
_entity_poly.type
_entity_poly.pdbx_seq_one_letter_code
_entity_poly.pdbx_strand_id
1 'polypeptide(L)'
;MAKKTQPKKPMSKTIALVFVLLMMGSTIGLFVEIILRPSNQVEIPQSRVIKYHLTEAQVKILLANYQTILEYNYPPNCFDCNSFLTSLEQWTMSSDDQIYLQEIQTDGSSSKLTIVSLRGQKTLYDPTKDDARAEICDLLISRSLFCI
;
A
#
# COMPACT_ATOMS: atom_id res chain seq x y z
N MET A 1 -52.17 -65.81 -13.44
CA MET A 1 -51.37 -64.79 -14.15
C MET A 1 -51.42 -63.50 -13.35
N ALA A 2 -50.33 -63.10 -12.68
CA ALA A 2 -50.28 -61.86 -11.90
C ALA A 2 -49.01 -61.08 -12.28
N LYS A 3 -49.21 -59.92 -12.91
CA LYS A 3 -48.15 -59.02 -13.40
C LYS A 3 -47.76 -58.08 -12.26
N LYS A 4 -46.61 -58.31 -11.62
CA LYS A 4 -46.05 -57.38 -10.62
C LYS A 4 -45.34 -56.24 -11.34
N THR A 5 -45.94 -55.05 -11.28
CA THR A 5 -45.32 -53.80 -11.73
C THR A 5 -44.53 -53.20 -10.56
N GLN A 6 -43.20 -53.13 -10.67
CA GLN A 6 -42.37 -52.39 -9.70
C GLN A 6 -42.37 -50.89 -10.04
N PRO A 7 -42.53 -49.98 -9.06
CA PRO A 7 -42.40 -48.54 -9.30
C PRO A 7 -40.93 -48.14 -9.41
N LYS A 8 -40.62 -47.34 -10.44
CA LYS A 8 -39.29 -46.81 -10.78
C LYS A 8 -38.78 -45.86 -9.69
N LYS A 9 -37.55 -46.07 -9.22
CA LYS A 9 -36.76 -45.10 -8.41
C LYS A 9 -36.40 -43.87 -9.27
N PRO A 10 -36.82 -42.64 -8.92
CA PRO A 10 -36.27 -41.43 -9.50
C PRO A 10 -35.19 -40.88 -8.57
N MET A 11 -33.98 -41.45 -8.61
CA MET A 11 -32.89 -41.06 -7.67
C MET A 11 -31.74 -40.27 -8.30
N SER A 12 -31.68 -40.08 -9.63
CA SER A 12 -30.52 -39.38 -10.25
C SER A 12 -30.74 -37.91 -10.59
N LYS A 13 -31.98 -37.50 -10.92
CA LYS A 13 -32.26 -36.12 -11.37
C LYS A 13 -32.14 -35.08 -10.25
N THR A 14 -32.52 -35.45 -9.02
CA THR A 14 -32.45 -34.56 -7.86
C THR A 14 -31.01 -34.31 -7.42
N ILE A 15 -30.14 -35.32 -7.54
CA ILE A 15 -28.72 -35.21 -7.20
C ILE A 15 -28.01 -34.29 -8.20
N ALA A 16 -28.32 -34.41 -9.49
CA ALA A 16 -27.77 -33.52 -10.51
C ALA A 16 -28.19 -32.04 -10.30
N LEU A 17 -29.44 -31.80 -9.91
CA LEU A 17 -29.94 -30.46 -9.59
C LEU A 17 -29.19 -29.84 -8.39
N VAL A 18 -28.93 -30.64 -7.35
CA VAL A 18 -28.16 -30.20 -6.18
C VAL A 18 -26.73 -29.83 -6.56
N PHE A 19 -26.06 -30.63 -7.41
CA PHE A 19 -24.70 -30.29 -7.88
C PHE A 19 -24.64 -29.00 -8.69
N VAL A 20 -25.65 -28.73 -9.53
CA VAL A 20 -25.74 -27.47 -10.30
C VAL A 20 -25.94 -26.27 -9.36
N LEU A 21 -26.81 -26.40 -8.35
CA LEU A 21 -27.03 -25.39 -7.33
C LEU A 21 -25.77 -25.12 -6.48
N LEU A 22 -25.02 -26.17 -6.15
CA LEU A 22 -23.78 -26.07 -5.36
C LEU A 22 -22.65 -25.38 -6.14
N MET A 23 -22.55 -25.65 -7.45
CA MET A 23 -21.62 -24.95 -8.34
C MET A 23 -21.98 -23.47 -8.51
N MET A 24 -23.26 -23.13 -8.68
CA MET A 24 -23.72 -21.73 -8.76
C MET A 24 -23.60 -20.95 -7.45
N GLY A 25 -23.77 -21.61 -6.30
CA GLY A 25 -23.63 -20.98 -4.98
C GLY A 25 -22.22 -20.43 -4.72
N SER A 26 -21.19 -21.06 -5.27
CA SER A 26 -19.79 -20.63 -5.12
C SER A 26 -19.51 -19.26 -5.75
N THR A 27 -20.20 -18.93 -6.85
CA THR A 27 -19.99 -17.67 -7.58
C THR A 27 -20.77 -16.51 -6.95
N ILE A 28 -21.92 -16.80 -6.33
CA ILE A 28 -22.77 -15.80 -5.68
C ILE A 28 -22.14 -15.30 -4.37
N GLY A 29 -21.49 -16.18 -3.61
CA GLY A 29 -20.82 -15.80 -2.35
C GLY A 29 -19.75 -14.73 -2.54
N LEU A 30 -18.89 -14.87 -3.56
CA LEU A 30 -17.86 -13.88 -3.89
C LEU A 30 -18.46 -12.54 -4.34
N PHE A 31 -19.56 -12.57 -5.08
CA PHE A 31 -20.21 -11.36 -5.58
C PHE A 31 -20.84 -10.53 -4.45
N VAL A 32 -21.45 -11.20 -3.47
CA VAL A 32 -22.03 -10.56 -2.28
C VAL A 32 -20.94 -9.91 -1.41
N GLU A 33 -19.78 -10.56 -1.28
CA GLU A 33 -18.65 -10.03 -0.50
C GLU A 33 -18.01 -8.79 -1.16
N ILE A 34 -17.98 -8.73 -2.50
CA ILE A 34 -17.51 -7.55 -3.25
C ILE A 34 -18.50 -6.37 -3.11
N ILE A 35 -19.81 -6.63 -3.13
CA ILE A 35 -20.84 -5.58 -3.05
C ILE A 35 -21.02 -5.02 -1.64
N LEU A 36 -20.93 -5.86 -0.61
CA LEU A 36 -21.11 -5.45 0.79
C LEU A 36 -19.82 -4.94 1.43
N ARG A 37 -18.68 -5.01 0.73
CA ARG A 37 -17.45 -4.40 1.25
C ARG A 37 -17.68 -2.90 1.35
N PRO A 38 -17.65 -2.32 2.57
CA PRO A 38 -17.76 -0.88 2.69
C PRO A 38 -16.63 -0.27 1.86
N SER A 39 -17.02 0.50 0.84
CA SER A 39 -16.11 1.35 0.10
C SER A 39 -15.66 2.47 1.04
N ASN A 40 -14.80 2.13 1.99
CA ASN A 40 -13.97 3.11 2.66
C ASN A 40 -13.04 3.64 1.58
N GLN A 41 -13.48 4.68 0.87
CA GLN A 41 -12.64 5.39 -0.06
C GLN A 41 -11.50 5.94 0.78
N VAL A 42 -10.34 5.31 0.66
CA VAL A 42 -9.14 5.72 1.37
C VAL A 42 -8.68 6.99 0.68
N GLU A 43 -8.93 8.13 1.32
CA GLU A 43 -8.51 9.42 0.80
C GLU A 43 -6.99 9.53 0.86
N ILE A 44 -6.37 9.77 -0.29
CA ILE A 44 -4.94 10.03 -0.40
C ILE A 44 -4.72 11.53 -0.18
N PRO A 45 -3.78 11.92 0.70
CA PRO A 45 -3.50 13.34 0.93
C PRO A 45 -3.11 14.05 -0.35
N GLN A 46 -3.67 15.24 -0.55
CA GLN A 46 -3.34 16.10 -1.68
C GLN A 46 -1.94 16.72 -1.53
N SER A 47 -1.50 16.96 -0.29
CA SER A 47 -0.13 17.39 -0.01
C SER A 47 0.82 16.19 -0.02
N ARG A 48 1.96 16.34 -0.70
CA ARG A 48 3.05 15.35 -0.70
C ARG A 48 3.93 15.45 0.55
N VAL A 49 3.93 16.59 1.24
CA VAL A 49 4.62 16.75 2.53
C VAL A 49 3.57 16.78 3.62
N ILE A 50 3.63 15.80 4.52
CA ILE A 50 2.64 15.56 5.57
C ILE A 50 3.33 15.41 6.91
N LYS A 51 2.66 15.85 7.98
CA LYS A 51 3.21 15.88 9.35
C LYS A 51 2.64 14.78 10.24
N TYR A 52 2.27 13.66 9.62
CA TYR A 52 1.62 12.52 10.28
C TYR A 52 1.91 11.22 9.53
N HIS A 53 1.73 10.10 10.22
CA HIS A 53 1.91 8.78 9.63
C HIS A 53 0.76 8.42 8.69
N LEU A 54 1.10 8.01 7.47
CA LEU A 54 0.14 7.41 6.56
C LEU A 54 -0.38 6.09 7.14
N THR A 55 -1.67 5.85 6.96
CA THR A 55 -2.25 4.55 7.29
C THR A 55 -1.71 3.47 6.35
N GLU A 56 -1.70 2.21 6.79
CA GLU A 56 -1.27 1.09 5.95
C GLU A 56 -2.02 1.03 4.61
N ALA A 57 -3.31 1.39 4.61
CA ALA A 57 -4.11 1.41 3.41
C ALA A 57 -3.64 2.47 2.42
N GLN A 58 -3.33 3.69 2.90
CA GLN A 58 -2.76 4.76 2.09
C GLN A 58 -1.39 4.35 1.55
N VAL A 59 -0.51 3.81 2.40
CA VAL A 59 0.82 3.32 1.99
C VAL A 59 0.69 2.30 0.85
N LYS A 60 -0.18 1.30 0.99
CA LYS A 60 -0.41 0.27 -0.04
C LYS A 60 -0.88 0.88 -1.37
N ILE A 61 -1.78 1.87 -1.33
CA ILE A 61 -2.28 2.55 -2.54
C ILE A 61 -1.17 3.36 -3.22
N LEU A 62 -0.42 4.16 -2.46
CA LEU A 62 0.70 4.95 -3.00
C LEU A 62 1.76 4.05 -3.64
N LEU A 63 2.15 2.97 -2.95
CA LEU A 63 3.11 2.00 -3.49
C LEU A 63 2.58 1.33 -4.76
N ALA A 64 1.30 0.93 -4.80
CA ALA A 64 0.68 0.36 -6.01
C ALA A 64 0.68 1.33 -7.20
N ASN A 65 0.67 2.64 -6.92
CA ASN A 65 0.77 3.71 -7.92
C ASN A 65 2.23 4.13 -8.22
N TYR A 66 3.21 3.28 -7.91
CA TYR A 66 4.63 3.54 -8.19
C TYR A 66 5.20 4.77 -7.47
N GLN A 67 4.62 5.16 -6.33
CA GLN A 67 5.14 6.24 -5.51
C GLN A 67 6.12 5.72 -4.46
N THR A 68 7.04 6.59 -4.06
CA THR A 68 8.04 6.36 -3.02
C THR A 68 7.68 7.18 -1.80
N ILE A 69 7.79 6.58 -0.63
CA ILE A 69 7.42 7.18 0.64
C ILE A 69 8.70 7.37 1.46
N LEU A 70 8.95 8.59 1.88
CA LEU A 70 10.02 8.98 2.79
C LEU A 70 9.39 9.24 4.15
N GLU A 71 9.84 8.54 5.18
CA GLU A 71 9.45 8.81 6.56
C GLU A 71 10.67 9.31 7.32
N TYR A 72 10.68 10.61 7.58
CA TYR A 72 11.74 11.27 8.32
C TYR A 72 11.30 11.51 9.75
N ASN A 73 11.89 10.74 10.65
CA ASN A 73 11.72 10.86 12.09
C ASN A 73 12.89 11.66 12.66
N TYR A 74 12.63 12.73 13.42
CA TYR A 74 13.70 13.52 14.01
C TYR A 74 13.31 14.06 15.39
N PRO A 75 14.28 14.30 16.28
CA PRO A 75 14.00 14.88 17.59
C PRO A 75 13.88 16.40 17.54
N PRO A 76 13.08 17.02 18.43
CA PRO A 76 12.82 18.45 18.41
C PRO A 76 14.08 19.31 18.61
N ASN A 77 15.11 18.77 19.26
CA ASN A 77 16.38 19.47 19.54
C ASN A 77 17.47 19.21 18.48
N CYS A 78 17.10 18.72 17.30
CA CYS A 78 18.08 18.44 16.26
C CYS A 78 18.41 19.70 15.43
N PHE A 79 19.61 20.23 15.63
CA PHE A 79 20.07 21.45 14.94
C PHE A 79 20.18 21.27 13.42
N ASP A 80 20.76 20.15 12.97
CA ASP A 80 21.00 19.90 11.55
C ASP A 80 19.79 19.33 10.80
N CYS A 81 18.78 18.82 11.54
CA CYS A 81 17.61 18.17 10.93
C CYS A 81 16.75 19.13 10.12
N ASN A 82 16.68 20.42 10.49
CA ASN A 82 15.94 21.40 9.69
C ASN A 82 16.55 21.59 8.29
N SER A 83 17.88 21.69 8.20
CA SER A 83 18.55 21.83 6.89
C SER A 83 18.38 20.58 6.02
N PHE A 84 18.40 19.41 6.66
CA PHE A 84 18.13 18.14 5.99
C PHE A 84 16.67 18.03 5.53
N LEU A 85 15.72 18.38 6.39
CA LEU A 85 14.28 18.39 6.09
C LEU A 85 13.95 19.28 4.90
N THR A 86 14.48 20.50 4.84
CA THR A 86 14.30 21.38 3.67
C THR A 86 14.80 20.75 2.38
N SER A 87 15.87 19.94 2.46
CA SER A 87 16.41 19.22 1.30
C SER A 87 15.45 18.11 0.86
N LEU A 88 14.89 17.35 1.81
CA LEU A 88 13.88 16.32 1.54
C LEU A 88 12.60 16.91 0.93
N GLU A 89 12.14 18.05 1.45
CA GLU A 89 10.98 18.76 0.90
C GLU A 89 11.24 19.21 -0.54
N GLN A 90 12.42 19.77 -0.82
CA GLN A 90 12.80 20.17 -2.17
C GLN A 90 12.86 18.99 -3.15
N TRP A 91 13.45 17.86 -2.73
CA TRP A 91 13.47 16.64 -3.55
C TRP A 91 12.07 16.08 -3.78
N THR A 92 11.23 16.11 -2.75
CA THR A 92 9.82 15.72 -2.85
C THR A 92 9.09 16.57 -3.89
N MET A 93 9.30 17.89 -3.86
CA MET A 93 8.66 18.81 -4.82
C MET A 93 9.19 18.69 -6.25
N SER A 94 10.46 18.32 -6.43
CA SER A 94 11.13 18.16 -7.74
C SER A 94 11.08 16.73 -8.30
N SER A 95 10.30 15.84 -7.68
CA SER A 95 10.21 14.43 -8.04
C SER A 95 9.11 14.08 -9.06
N ASP A 96 8.48 15.07 -9.69
CA ASP A 96 7.35 14.86 -10.62
C ASP A 96 6.24 13.97 -10.02
N ASP A 97 5.80 14.27 -8.80
CA ASP A 97 4.72 13.56 -8.08
C ASP A 97 5.03 12.13 -7.63
N GLN A 98 6.30 11.72 -7.67
CA GLN A 98 6.69 10.35 -7.30
C GLN A 98 6.99 10.17 -5.81
N ILE A 99 7.24 11.24 -5.07
CA ILE A 99 7.65 11.15 -3.66
C ILE A 99 6.56 11.72 -2.74
N TYR A 100 6.31 11.01 -1.64
CA TYR A 100 5.59 11.49 -0.46
C TYR A 100 6.55 11.54 0.73
N LEU A 101 6.55 12.64 1.48
CA LEU A 101 7.36 12.85 2.67
C LEU A 101 6.47 12.94 3.92
N GLN A 102 6.69 12.02 4.84
CA GLN A 102 6.16 12.02 6.21
C GLN A 102 7.21 12.63 7.14
N GLU A 103 6.91 13.81 7.67
CA GLU A 103 7.67 14.53 8.67
C GLU A 103 7.12 14.18 10.06
N ILE A 104 7.91 13.46 10.85
CA ILE A 104 7.49 12.96 12.17
C ILE A 104 8.48 13.45 13.23
N GLN A 105 8.00 14.25 14.16
CA GLN A 105 8.78 14.58 15.36
C GLN A 105 8.66 13.44 16.37
N THR A 106 9.80 13.01 16.91
CA THR A 106 9.85 11.89 17.87
C THR A 106 10.62 12.29 19.12
N ASP A 107 10.38 11.58 20.23
CA ASP A 107 11.13 11.76 21.48
C ASP A 107 12.51 11.07 21.47
N GLY A 108 12.95 10.57 20.31
CA GLY A 108 14.22 9.87 20.15
C GLY A 108 15.46 10.75 20.38
N SER A 109 16.64 10.14 20.34
CA SER A 109 17.92 10.85 20.44
C SER A 109 18.57 11.14 19.09
N SER A 110 18.14 10.45 18.04
CA SER A 110 18.73 10.50 16.70
C SER A 110 17.66 10.62 15.62
N SER A 111 18.08 11.11 14.46
CA SER A 111 17.23 11.20 13.29
C SER A 111 17.24 9.88 12.51
N LYS A 112 16.14 9.58 11.82
CA LYS A 112 15.97 8.33 11.07
C LYS A 112 15.16 8.60 9.81
N LEU A 113 15.70 8.24 8.65
CA LEU A 113 14.99 8.28 7.38
C LEU A 113 14.66 6.86 6.93
N THR A 114 13.38 6.56 6.80
CA THR A 114 12.91 5.31 6.18
C THR A 114 12.41 5.62 4.77
N ILE A 115 12.95 4.92 3.78
CA ILE A 115 12.57 5.03 2.37
C ILE A 115 11.83 3.75 2.02
N VAL A 116 10.59 3.86 1.54
CA VAL A 116 9.75 2.73 1.15
C VAL A 116 9.29 2.92 -0.29
N SER A 117 9.56 1.93 -1.13
CA SER A 117 9.17 1.92 -2.54
C SER A 117 8.77 0.50 -2.95
N LEU A 118 8.27 0.34 -4.18
CA LEU A 118 8.08 -1.00 -4.76
C LEU A 118 9.40 -1.76 -4.96
N ARG A 119 10.55 -1.07 -5.04
CA ARG A 119 11.86 -1.70 -5.19
C ARG A 119 12.40 -2.27 -3.89
N GLY A 120 11.89 -1.79 -2.76
CA GLY A 120 12.32 -2.22 -1.45
C GLY A 120 12.22 -1.11 -0.41
N GLN A 121 12.75 -1.42 0.76
CA GLN A 121 12.78 -0.53 1.91
C GLN A 121 14.21 -0.37 2.40
N LYS A 122 14.60 0.87 2.72
CA LYS A 122 15.87 1.19 3.37
C LYS A 122 15.64 2.11 4.56
N THR A 123 16.36 1.88 5.64
CA THR A 123 16.35 2.76 6.81
C THR A 123 17.76 3.27 7.04
N LEU A 124 17.90 4.60 7.16
CA LEU A 124 19.13 5.29 7.49
C LEU A 124 19.00 5.92 8.87
N TYR A 125 20.05 5.78 9.69
CA TYR A 125 20.15 6.41 11.00
C TYR A 125 21.15 7.56 10.91
N ASP A 126 20.74 8.72 11.39
CA ASP A 126 21.48 9.98 11.27
C ASP A 126 21.99 10.24 9.84
N PRO A 127 21.09 10.22 8.84
CA PRO A 127 21.48 10.31 7.44
C PRO A 127 22.13 11.65 7.10
N THR A 128 23.19 11.60 6.30
CA THR A 128 23.69 12.79 5.60
C THR A 128 22.88 13.06 4.33
N LYS A 129 22.99 14.28 3.79
CA LYS A 129 22.34 14.64 2.51
C LYS A 129 22.77 13.73 1.37
N ASP A 130 24.06 13.39 1.30
CA ASP A 130 24.60 12.59 0.21
C ASP A 130 24.14 11.14 0.30
N ASP A 131 24.15 10.55 1.50
CA ASP A 131 23.67 9.18 1.73
C ASP A 131 22.17 9.05 1.41
N ALA A 132 21.37 10.01 1.90
CA ALA A 132 19.94 10.03 1.62
C ALA A 132 19.65 10.18 0.13
N ARG A 133 20.36 11.09 -0.54
CA ARG A 133 20.19 11.31 -1.99
C ARG A 133 20.50 10.03 -2.76
N ALA A 134 21.62 9.37 -2.46
CA ALA A 134 22.02 8.15 -3.15
C ALA A 134 20.95 7.04 -3.00
N GLU A 135 20.47 6.82 -1.78
CA GLU A 135 19.49 5.76 -1.50
C GLU A 135 18.10 6.07 -2.05
N ILE A 136 17.66 7.34 -2.01
CA ILE A 136 16.42 7.76 -2.66
C ILE A 136 16.51 7.49 -4.16
N CYS A 137 17.61 7.88 -4.80
CA CYS A 137 17.80 7.71 -6.23
C CYS A 137 17.89 6.25 -6.68
N ASP A 138 18.37 5.36 -5.81
CA ASP A 138 18.39 3.92 -6.08
C ASP A 138 16.98 3.29 -6.02
N LEU A 139 16.19 3.71 -5.02
CA LEU A 139 14.84 3.19 -4.78
C LEU A 139 13.75 3.86 -5.64
N LEU A 140 14.02 5.01 -6.22
CA LEU A 140 13.10 5.69 -7.12
C LEU A 140 12.81 4.88 -8.39
N ILE A 141 11.54 4.81 -8.76
CA ILE A 141 11.09 4.03 -9.92
C ILE A 141 11.53 4.69 -11.24
N SER A 142 11.48 6.03 -11.31
CA SER A 142 12.10 6.79 -12.40
C SER A 142 13.11 7.80 -11.87
N ARG A 143 14.18 8.05 -12.64
CA ARG A 143 15.23 9.01 -12.25
C ARG A 143 14.69 10.44 -12.31
N SER A 144 14.67 11.12 -11.17
CA SER A 144 14.48 12.57 -11.10
C SER A 144 15.79 13.32 -11.41
N LEU A 145 15.68 14.60 -11.74
CA LEU A 145 16.80 15.48 -12.08
C LEU A 145 17.82 15.63 -10.95
N PHE A 146 17.41 15.53 -9.68
CA PHE A 146 18.33 15.63 -8.54
C PHE A 146 19.21 14.37 -8.35
N CYS A 147 18.95 13.32 -9.13
CA CYS A 147 19.73 12.07 -9.13
C CYS A 147 20.85 12.06 -10.18
N ILE A 148 21.07 13.16 -10.89
CA ILE A 148 22.08 13.32 -11.95
C ILE A 148 23.32 14.02 -11.39
#